data_AF-A0A924V706-F1
#
_entry.id   AF-A0A924V706-F1
#
_cell.length_a   1.000
_cell.length_b   1.000
_cell.length_c   1.000
_cell.angle_alpha   90.00
_cell.angle_beta   90.00
_cell.angle_gamma   90.00
#
_symmetry.space_group_name_H-M   'P 1'
#
loop_
_entity.id
_entity.type
_entity.pdbx_description
1 polymer ?
#
loop_
_entity_poly.entity_id
_entity_poly.type
_entity_poly.pdbx_seq_one_letter_code
_entity_poly.pdbx_strand_id
1 'polypeptide(L)'
;MLYIIAVLTFASIFSSCTPKKDAPMEEIKQDVRLKSIPTNTFQLENEFLDYLRFSGNVETEIFKIVDSKFKSTGKIPSQLRILSQLLDSKLSKSPSKQNGAIFYNCYKISIQNKSSDEIEVLKNCEKKAQIIARVKKSGENLYQISFIQSEWQSVIGDSAMLNLKDKVCDLVISNKKVHELSCKNTLITVGTGTELEEIKLHQFKFDRDSKNQIEITGGRFKDFLERSQINILVPEEGKIKFREEEILVRDDYAEPPPTPSKEK
;
A
#
# COMPACT_ATOMS: atom_id res chain seq x y z
N MET A 1 -24.42 -5.05 67.31
CA MET A 1 -23.79 -3.82 66.78
C MET A 1 -24.51 -3.49 65.47
N LEU A 2 -25.51 -2.61 65.46
CA LEU A 2 -25.45 -1.13 65.40
C LEU A 2 -25.01 -0.55 64.03
N TYR A 3 -25.91 0.29 63.49
CA TYR A 3 -25.86 1.24 62.34
C TYR A 3 -26.03 0.63 60.94
N ILE A 4 -27.15 0.77 60.21
CA ILE A 4 -28.01 1.92 59.79
C ILE A 4 -27.37 2.81 58.69
N ILE A 5 -27.78 2.52 57.45
CA ILE A 5 -28.27 3.37 56.34
C ILE A 5 -27.68 4.79 56.15
N ALA A 6 -27.22 5.08 54.93
CA ALA A 6 -27.50 6.36 54.25
C ALA A 6 -27.35 6.23 52.72
N VAL A 7 -28.49 6.10 52.03
CA VAL A 7 -28.69 6.42 50.61
C VAL A 7 -28.75 7.94 50.49
N LEU A 8 -28.02 8.55 49.55
CA LEU A 8 -28.21 9.95 49.17
C LEU A 8 -28.37 10.07 47.66
N THR A 9 -29.63 10.13 47.27
CA THR A 9 -30.14 10.71 46.02
C THR A 9 -29.98 12.23 46.06
N PHE A 10 -29.53 12.85 44.96
CA PHE A 10 -29.86 14.24 44.66
C PHE A 10 -30.35 14.34 43.22
N ALA A 11 -31.64 14.67 43.10
CA ALA A 11 -32.28 15.04 41.86
C ALA A 11 -32.53 16.57 41.86
N SER A 12 -32.29 17.17 40.70
CA SER A 12 -32.97 18.33 40.10
C SER A 12 -33.05 19.65 40.88
N ILE A 13 -32.44 20.70 40.30
CA ILE A 13 -33.10 22.02 40.19
C ILE A 13 -32.88 22.56 38.76
N PHE A 14 -34.00 22.65 38.02
CA PHE A 14 -34.15 23.51 36.87
C PHE A 14 -34.11 24.98 37.31
N SER A 15 -33.42 25.83 36.57
CA SER A 15 -33.69 27.27 36.57
C SER A 15 -33.50 27.81 35.16
N SER A 16 -34.62 27.89 34.43
CA SER A 16 -34.81 28.80 33.31
C SER A 16 -34.69 30.24 33.81
N CYS A 17 -33.89 31.04 33.12
CA CYS A 17 -33.97 32.51 33.13
C CYS A 17 -33.65 33.00 31.71
N THR A 18 -34.67 33.52 31.03
CA THR A 18 -34.57 34.46 29.92
C THR A 18 -35.64 35.53 30.14
N PRO A 19 -35.57 36.76 29.59
CA PRO A 19 -34.48 37.42 28.84
C PRO A 19 -34.12 38.81 29.44
N LYS A 20 -32.97 39.38 29.06
CA LYS A 20 -32.75 40.83 29.12
C LYS A 20 -32.23 41.32 27.78
N LYS A 21 -32.92 42.33 27.25
CA LYS A 21 -32.73 42.99 25.97
C LYS A 21 -31.76 44.16 26.13
N ASP A 22 -31.16 44.52 25.00
CA ASP A 22 -30.52 45.81 24.63
C ASP A 22 -29.01 45.97 24.90
N ALA A 23 -28.21 45.80 23.83
CA ALA A 23 -27.61 46.92 23.08
C ALA A 23 -26.91 46.38 21.79
N PRO A 24 -26.88 47.15 20.68
CA PRO A 24 -26.39 46.67 19.39
C PRO A 24 -24.86 46.69 19.35
N MET A 25 -24.24 45.54 19.10
CA MET A 25 -22.83 45.46 18.73
C MET A 25 -22.68 45.76 17.23
N GLU A 26 -21.90 46.79 16.93
CA GLU A 26 -21.39 47.11 15.61
C GLU A 26 -20.69 45.91 14.95
N GLU A 27 -20.87 45.82 13.63
CA GLU A 27 -20.14 44.93 12.75
C GLU A 27 -18.63 45.11 12.89
N ILE A 28 -17.93 44.01 13.18
CA ILE A 28 -16.63 43.74 12.56
C ILE A 28 -16.74 42.36 11.92
N LYS A 29 -17.32 42.32 10.71
CA LYS A 29 -17.07 41.21 9.77
C LYS A 29 -15.64 41.37 9.25
N GLN A 30 -14.66 40.88 10.02
CA GLN A 30 -13.40 40.50 9.42
C GLN A 30 -13.65 39.24 8.61
N ASP A 31 -13.99 39.44 7.33
CA ASP A 31 -13.84 38.43 6.28
C ASP A 31 -12.34 38.13 6.16
N VAL A 32 -11.83 37.28 7.06
CA VAL A 32 -10.53 36.65 6.91
C VAL A 32 -10.70 35.65 5.77
N ARG A 33 -10.67 36.16 4.54
CA ARG A 33 -10.30 35.36 3.37
C ARG A 33 -8.86 34.94 3.59
N LEU A 34 -8.67 33.83 4.30
CA LEU A 34 -7.48 33.01 4.20
C LEU A 34 -7.32 32.73 2.71
N LYS A 35 -6.43 33.49 2.05
CA LYS A 35 -5.87 33.12 0.77
C LYS A 35 -5.32 31.71 1.00
N SER A 36 -6.01 30.72 0.46
CA SER A 36 -5.55 29.34 0.45
C SER A 36 -4.17 29.36 -0.16
N ILE A 37 -3.15 29.17 0.68
CA ILE A 37 -1.79 28.94 0.22
C ILE A 37 -1.92 27.76 -0.76
N PRO A 38 -1.42 27.88 -2.00
CA PRO A 38 -1.43 26.74 -2.90
C PRO A 38 -0.51 25.69 -2.29
N THR A 39 -1.12 24.73 -1.59
CA THR A 39 -0.44 23.54 -1.13
C THR A 39 -0.04 22.81 -2.39
N ASN A 40 1.22 22.89 -2.80
CA ASN A 40 1.79 21.98 -3.78
C ASN A 40 1.74 20.59 -3.15
N THR A 41 0.58 19.95 -3.30
CA THR A 41 0.31 18.60 -2.85
C THR A 41 0.99 17.66 -3.82
N PHE A 42 1.77 16.73 -3.29
CA PHE A 42 2.23 15.57 -4.05
C PHE A 42 1.01 14.91 -4.69
N GLN A 43 0.87 15.04 -6.01
CA GLN A 43 -0.17 14.33 -6.75
C GLN A 43 0.43 13.02 -7.21
N LEU A 44 -0.15 11.93 -6.72
CA LEU A 44 0.09 10.60 -7.26
C LEU A 44 -0.31 10.59 -8.74
N GLU A 45 0.69 10.69 -9.61
CA GLU A 45 0.51 10.63 -11.05
C GLU A 45 0.10 9.20 -11.46
N ASN A 46 -0.71 9.07 -12.51
CA ASN A 46 -1.07 7.76 -13.05
C ASN A 46 0.17 6.94 -13.45
N GLU A 47 1.23 7.61 -13.94
CA GLU A 47 2.50 6.96 -14.29
C GLU A 47 3.14 6.25 -13.07
N PHE A 48 2.98 6.79 -11.85
CA PHE A 48 3.50 6.13 -10.64
C PHE A 48 2.80 4.80 -10.36
N LEU A 49 1.49 4.70 -10.63
CA LEU A 49 0.77 3.44 -10.45
C LEU A 49 1.33 2.36 -11.38
N ASP A 50 1.70 2.71 -12.61
CA ASP A 50 2.32 1.77 -13.56
C ASP A 50 3.70 1.33 -13.09
N TYR A 51 4.52 2.24 -12.55
CA TYR A 51 5.80 1.90 -11.92
C TYR A 51 5.62 0.92 -10.76
N LEU A 52 4.58 1.11 -9.95
CA LEU A 52 4.28 0.25 -8.82
C LEU A 52 3.74 -1.12 -9.25
N ARG A 53 2.90 -1.17 -10.30
CA ARG A 53 2.40 -2.42 -10.92
C ARG A 53 3.56 -3.26 -11.44
N PHE A 54 4.45 -2.64 -12.23
CA PHE A 54 5.65 -3.31 -12.73
C PHE A 54 6.52 -3.84 -11.60
N SER A 55 6.79 -3.00 -10.59
CA SER A 55 7.61 -3.38 -9.43
C SER A 55 6.99 -4.53 -8.62
N GLY A 56 5.66 -4.55 -8.49
CA GLY A 56 4.94 -5.67 -7.87
C GLY A 56 5.03 -6.98 -8.67
N ASN A 57 5.08 -6.89 -10.00
CA ASN A 57 5.33 -8.07 -10.85
C ASN A 57 6.76 -8.58 -10.68
N VAL A 58 7.76 -7.68 -10.62
CA VAL A 58 9.14 -8.06 -10.30
C VAL A 58 9.20 -8.78 -8.95
N GLU A 59 8.64 -8.20 -7.89
CA GLU A 59 8.60 -8.84 -6.57
C GLU A 59 7.93 -10.23 -6.59
N THR A 60 6.87 -10.38 -7.36
CA THR A 60 6.19 -11.66 -7.55
C THR A 60 7.12 -12.72 -8.15
N GLU A 61 7.92 -12.34 -9.16
CA GLU A 61 8.92 -13.23 -9.75
C GLU A 61 10.07 -13.53 -8.79
N ILE A 62 10.54 -12.56 -8.00
CA ILE A 62 11.52 -12.78 -6.93
C ILE A 62 11.03 -13.88 -5.98
N PHE A 63 9.77 -13.83 -5.55
CA PHE A 63 9.23 -14.85 -4.64
C PHE A 63 9.17 -16.24 -5.30
N LYS A 64 8.82 -16.33 -6.58
CA LYS A 64 8.87 -17.60 -7.34
C LYS A 64 10.27 -18.16 -7.49
N ILE A 65 11.29 -17.31 -7.57
CA ILE A 65 12.70 -17.71 -7.64
C ILE A 65 13.14 -18.27 -6.30
N VAL A 66 12.79 -17.58 -5.21
CA VAL A 66 13.27 -17.90 -3.86
C VAL A 66 12.61 -19.15 -3.26
N ASP A 67 11.35 -19.42 -3.58
CA ASP A 67 10.65 -20.62 -3.10
C ASP A 67 9.71 -21.23 -4.16
N SER A 68 9.83 -22.54 -4.36
CA SER A 68 9.05 -23.29 -5.34
C SER A 68 7.55 -23.33 -5.01
N LYS A 69 7.16 -23.17 -3.74
CA LYS A 69 5.76 -23.08 -3.33
C LYS A 69 5.06 -21.91 -4.03
N PHE A 70 5.75 -20.80 -4.32
CA PHE A 70 5.16 -19.67 -5.03
C PHE A 70 5.03 -19.87 -6.55
N LYS A 71 5.71 -20.87 -7.14
CA LYS A 71 5.60 -21.15 -8.59
C LYS A 71 4.23 -21.74 -8.96
N SER A 72 3.64 -22.52 -8.06
CA SER A 72 2.37 -23.23 -8.27
C SER A 72 1.17 -22.53 -7.63
N THR A 73 1.38 -21.46 -6.85
CA THR A 73 0.27 -20.73 -6.22
C THR A 73 -0.19 -19.57 -7.11
N GLY A 74 -1.50 -19.45 -7.28
CA GLY A 74 -2.10 -18.23 -7.85
C GLY A 74 -2.11 -17.03 -6.89
N LYS A 75 -1.61 -17.23 -5.66
CA LYS A 75 -1.63 -16.23 -4.59
C LYS A 75 -0.21 -16.01 -4.08
N ILE A 76 0.37 -14.85 -4.38
CA ILE A 76 1.72 -14.44 -3.99
C ILE A 76 1.65 -13.12 -3.20
N PRO A 77 2.24 -13.03 -1.99
CA PRO A 77 2.03 -11.92 -1.05
C PRO A 77 2.90 -10.67 -1.37
N SER A 78 2.86 -10.17 -2.61
CA SER A 78 3.64 -8.99 -3.02
C SER A 78 3.06 -7.70 -2.41
N GLN A 79 3.77 -7.09 -1.45
CA GLN A 79 3.34 -5.83 -0.83
C GLN A 79 3.28 -4.68 -1.85
N LEU A 80 4.19 -4.65 -2.84
CA LEU A 80 4.18 -3.64 -3.92
C LEU A 80 2.92 -3.77 -4.79
N ARG A 81 2.58 -5.00 -5.20
CA ARG A 81 1.37 -5.27 -5.99
C ARG A 81 0.11 -4.92 -5.21
N ILE A 82 0.05 -5.30 -3.94
CA ILE A 82 -1.08 -4.98 -3.07
C ILE A 82 -1.24 -3.47 -2.93
N LEU A 83 -0.14 -2.74 -2.67
CA LEU A 83 -0.17 -1.28 -2.56
C LEU A 83 -0.65 -0.63 -3.86
N SER A 84 -0.20 -1.12 -5.02
CA SER A 84 -0.69 -0.67 -6.32
C SER A 84 -2.21 -0.80 -6.44
N GLN A 85 -2.75 -1.97 -6.09
CA GLN A 85 -4.20 -2.23 -6.15
C GLN A 85 -4.99 -1.33 -5.19
N LEU A 86 -4.48 -1.12 -3.97
CA LEU A 86 -5.12 -0.25 -2.99
C LEU A 86 -5.15 1.20 -3.48
N LEU A 87 -4.02 1.72 -3.98
CA LEU A 87 -3.94 3.08 -4.52
C LEU A 87 -4.81 3.25 -5.77
N ASP A 88 -4.80 2.30 -6.69
CA ASP A 88 -5.64 2.31 -7.87
C ASP A 88 -7.13 2.37 -7.48
N SER A 89 -7.57 1.57 -6.52
CA SER A 89 -8.95 1.60 -6.02
C SER A 89 -9.36 2.95 -5.40
N LYS A 90 -8.39 3.72 -4.91
CA LYS A 90 -8.62 5.04 -4.29
C LYS A 90 -8.60 6.18 -5.29
N LEU A 91 -7.76 6.08 -6.33
CA LEU A 91 -7.50 7.13 -7.31
C LEU A 91 -8.37 6.99 -8.56
N SER A 92 -8.70 5.76 -8.96
CA SER A 92 -9.54 5.50 -10.12
C SER A 92 -11.01 5.86 -9.85
N LYS A 93 -11.61 6.61 -10.78
CA LYS A 93 -13.03 7.04 -10.72
C LYS A 93 -14.03 5.92 -11.03
N SER A 94 -13.55 4.80 -11.58
CA SER A 94 -14.37 3.62 -11.86
C SER A 94 -14.16 2.61 -10.73
N PRO A 95 -15.23 2.03 -10.14
CA PRO A 95 -15.08 0.97 -9.17
C PRO A 95 -14.44 -0.23 -9.85
N SER A 96 -13.12 -0.36 -9.74
CA SER A 96 -12.40 -1.55 -10.19
C SER A 96 -13.05 -2.74 -9.51
N LYS A 97 -13.59 -3.69 -10.30
CA LYS A 97 -14.07 -4.97 -9.76
C LYS A 97 -12.98 -5.52 -8.86
N GLN A 98 -13.28 -5.65 -7.58
CA GLN A 98 -12.39 -6.20 -6.57
C GLN A 98 -12.12 -7.66 -6.93
N ASN A 99 -11.15 -7.90 -7.81
CA ASN A 99 -10.75 -9.24 -8.16
C ASN A 99 -10.00 -9.81 -6.95
N GLY A 100 -10.54 -10.92 -6.46
CA GLY A 100 -10.32 -11.40 -5.11
C GLY A 100 -8.89 -11.86 -4.82
N ALA A 101 -8.68 -12.07 -3.52
CA ALA A 101 -7.48 -12.59 -2.87
C ALA A 101 -6.29 -11.64 -2.81
N ILE A 102 -6.51 -10.43 -2.28
CA ILE A 102 -5.42 -9.68 -1.66
C ILE A 102 -5.21 -10.32 -0.28
N PHE A 103 -3.98 -10.73 0.05
CA PHE A 103 -3.58 -11.19 1.39
C PHE A 103 -3.77 -10.13 2.50
N TYR A 104 -4.38 -9.01 2.16
CA TYR A 104 -4.50 -7.84 2.99
C TYR A 104 -5.91 -7.73 3.53
N ASN A 105 -6.01 -7.63 4.85
CA ASN A 105 -7.28 -7.63 5.57
C ASN A 105 -8.02 -6.28 5.56
N CYS A 106 -7.46 -5.23 4.94
CA CYS A 106 -8.07 -3.90 4.91
C CYS A 106 -8.04 -3.22 3.54
N TYR A 107 -9.20 -3.02 2.93
CA TYR A 107 -9.32 -2.35 1.61
C TYR A 107 -9.67 -0.86 1.71
N LYS A 108 -9.99 -0.36 2.91
CA LYS A 108 -10.31 1.06 3.13
C LYS A 108 -9.02 1.81 3.40
N ILE A 109 -8.57 2.61 2.45
CA ILE A 109 -7.39 3.45 2.61
C ILE A 109 -7.69 4.95 2.46
N SER A 110 -6.83 5.77 3.06
CA SER A 110 -6.70 7.19 2.79
C SER A 110 -5.26 7.56 2.47
N ILE A 111 -5.08 8.64 1.73
CA ILE A 111 -3.77 9.19 1.38
C ILE A 111 -3.67 10.55 2.06
N GLN A 112 -2.57 10.77 2.80
CA GLN A 112 -2.27 12.02 3.47
C GLN A 112 -0.97 12.58 2.93
N ASN A 113 -0.97 13.85 2.54
CA ASN A 113 0.26 14.56 2.19
C ASN A 113 1.00 14.95 3.45
N LYS A 114 2.27 14.55 3.55
CA LYS A 114 3.16 14.94 4.64
C LYS A 114 4.07 16.09 4.22
N SER A 115 4.47 16.13 2.96
CA SER A 115 5.17 17.26 2.33
C SER A 115 4.84 17.35 0.84
N SER A 116 5.50 18.25 0.10
CA SER A 116 5.41 18.34 -1.36
C SER A 116 5.85 17.07 -2.08
N ASP A 117 6.72 16.28 -1.45
CA ASP A 117 7.38 15.13 -2.06
C ASP A 117 7.14 13.83 -1.29
N GLU A 118 6.28 13.86 -0.26
CA GLU A 118 6.01 12.70 0.59
C GLU A 118 4.53 12.55 0.92
N ILE A 119 4.03 11.34 0.74
CA ILE A 119 2.71 10.90 1.18
C ILE A 119 2.78 9.73 2.15
N GLU A 120 1.77 9.65 2.98
CA GLU A 120 1.48 8.50 3.82
C GLU A 120 0.19 7.84 3.33
N VAL A 121 0.24 6.53 3.19
CA VAL A 121 -0.92 5.69 2.89
C VAL A 121 -1.37 5.08 4.19
N LEU A 122 -2.63 5.31 4.56
CA LEU A 122 -3.20 4.85 5.83
C LEU A 122 -4.31 3.83 5.58
N LYS A 123 -4.35 2.79 6.42
CA LYS A 123 -5.50 1.88 6.51
C LYS A 123 -6.52 2.42 7.51
N ASN A 124 -7.81 2.32 7.16
CA ASN A 124 -8.94 2.89 7.91
C ASN A 124 -9.97 1.83 8.34
N CYS A 125 -9.54 0.58 8.53
CA CYS A 125 -10.44 -0.50 8.97
C CYS A 125 -10.58 -0.59 10.49
N GLU A 126 -9.75 0.14 11.23
CA GLU A 126 -9.74 0.19 12.69
C GLU A 126 -10.21 1.55 13.19
N LYS A 127 -10.45 1.68 14.50
CA LYS A 127 -10.86 2.95 15.13
C LYS A 127 -9.86 4.08 14.88
N LYS A 128 -8.57 3.76 14.80
CA LYS A 128 -7.48 4.70 14.52
C LYS A 128 -6.86 4.34 13.18
N ALA A 129 -6.69 5.32 12.31
CA ALA A 129 -5.96 5.15 11.06
C ALA A 129 -4.50 4.82 11.35
N GLN A 130 -3.95 3.82 10.66
CA GLN A 130 -2.56 3.38 10.80
C GLN A 130 -1.84 3.56 9.47
N ILE A 131 -0.58 4.03 9.51
CA ILE A 131 0.25 4.22 8.32
C ILE A 131 0.78 2.86 7.89
N ILE A 132 0.53 2.49 6.63
CA ILE A 132 0.90 1.17 6.09
C ILE A 132 2.05 1.28 5.09
N ALA A 133 2.15 2.42 4.43
CA ALA A 133 3.26 2.73 3.54
C ALA A 133 3.52 4.24 3.53
N ARG A 134 4.76 4.61 3.25
CA ARG A 134 5.16 5.98 2.90
C ARG A 134 5.75 5.96 1.51
N VAL A 135 5.38 6.93 0.68
CA VAL A 135 5.97 7.12 -0.64
C VAL A 135 6.63 8.49 -0.64
N LYS A 136 7.93 8.51 -0.91
CA LYS A 136 8.72 9.73 -1.02
C LYS A 136 9.32 9.82 -2.42
N LYS A 137 9.10 10.93 -3.11
CA LYS A 137 9.78 11.28 -4.35
C LYS A 137 11.05 12.05 -3.99
N SER A 138 12.17 11.65 -4.56
CA SER A 138 13.47 12.29 -4.33
C SER A 138 14.04 12.73 -5.67
N GLY A 139 13.74 13.96 -6.08
CA GLY A 139 14.02 14.43 -7.44
C GLY A 139 13.04 13.85 -8.46
N GLU A 140 13.35 13.98 -9.75
CA GLU A 140 12.42 13.61 -10.83
C GLU A 140 12.33 12.10 -11.06
N ASN A 141 13.41 11.37 -10.78
CA ASN A 141 13.62 10.01 -11.27
C ASN A 141 13.70 8.95 -10.17
N LEU A 142 13.43 9.28 -8.90
CA LEU A 142 13.55 8.34 -7.80
C LEU A 142 12.33 8.38 -6.89
N TYR A 143 11.72 7.22 -6.70
CA TYR A 143 10.70 6.99 -5.69
C TYR A 143 11.22 6.02 -4.64
N GLN A 144 11.05 6.37 -3.37
CA GLN A 144 11.28 5.50 -2.25
C GLN A 144 9.95 5.13 -1.61
N ILE A 145 9.72 3.83 -1.42
CA ILE A 145 8.51 3.27 -0.84
C ILE A 145 8.90 2.49 0.41
N SER A 146 8.42 2.95 1.56
CA SER A 146 8.67 2.29 2.84
C SER A 146 7.38 1.64 3.34
N PHE A 147 7.41 0.34 3.59
CA PHE A 147 6.30 -0.44 4.13
C PHE A 147 6.48 -0.61 5.64
N ILE A 148 5.49 -0.17 6.42
CA ILE A 148 5.48 -0.30 7.87
C ILE A 148 5.12 -1.75 8.20
N GLN A 149 6.12 -2.63 8.32
CA GLN A 149 5.89 -4.08 8.27
C GLN A 149 4.94 -4.57 9.38
N SER A 150 4.86 -3.87 10.51
CA SER A 150 3.90 -4.17 11.58
C SER A 150 2.44 -4.19 11.10
N GLU A 151 2.12 -3.38 10.09
CA GLU A 151 0.76 -3.27 9.54
C GLU A 151 0.47 -4.26 8.41
N TRP A 152 1.43 -5.12 8.07
CA TRP A 152 1.35 -6.08 6.97
C TRP A 152 1.32 -7.54 7.45
N GLN A 153 1.03 -7.79 8.73
CA GLN A 153 0.96 -9.13 9.33
C GLN A 153 0.13 -10.13 8.52
N SER A 154 -1.04 -9.71 7.99
CA SER A 154 -1.89 -10.56 7.14
C SER A 154 -1.23 -11.03 5.83
N VAL A 155 -0.20 -10.31 5.38
CA VAL A 155 0.54 -10.57 4.14
C VAL A 155 1.83 -11.32 4.41
N ILE A 156 2.59 -10.93 5.44
CA ILE A 156 3.91 -11.50 5.75
C ILE A 156 3.83 -12.73 6.67
N GLY A 157 2.74 -12.90 7.42
CA GLY A 157 2.53 -13.96 8.41
C GLY A 157 2.85 -13.54 9.84
N ASP A 158 2.21 -14.19 10.82
CA ASP A 158 2.31 -13.87 12.25
C ASP A 158 3.69 -14.16 12.86
N SER A 159 4.35 -15.22 12.39
CA SER A 159 5.70 -15.60 12.87
C SER A 159 6.74 -14.53 12.57
N ALA A 160 6.57 -13.86 11.44
CA ALA A 160 7.46 -12.87 10.88
C ALA A 160 7.55 -11.56 11.72
N MET A 161 6.83 -11.43 12.84
CA MET A 161 6.68 -10.14 13.55
C MET A 161 7.83 -9.75 14.49
N LEU A 162 8.70 -10.68 14.89
CA LEU A 162 9.76 -10.39 15.86
C LEU A 162 11.00 -9.78 15.17
N ASN A 163 11.42 -8.59 15.61
CA ASN A 163 12.53 -7.79 15.06
C ASN A 163 12.33 -7.30 13.60
N LEU A 164 11.11 -6.90 13.26
CA LEU A 164 10.78 -6.34 11.96
C LEU A 164 11.50 -5.00 11.70
N LYS A 165 12.34 -4.98 10.68
CA LYS A 165 12.72 -3.73 10.01
C LYS A 165 11.70 -3.45 8.92
N ASP A 166 11.34 -2.18 8.77
CA ASP A 166 10.50 -1.75 7.65
C ASP A 166 11.19 -2.11 6.33
N LYS A 167 10.37 -2.60 5.40
CA LYS A 167 10.82 -2.87 4.03
C LYS A 167 10.89 -1.55 3.29
N VAL A 168 12.00 -1.30 2.61
CA VAL A 168 12.22 -0.08 1.83
C VAL A 168 12.56 -0.47 0.41
N CYS A 169 11.85 0.10 -0.56
CA CYS A 169 12.08 -0.11 -1.98
C CYS A 169 12.39 1.21 -2.67
N ASP A 170 13.52 1.27 -3.36
CA ASP A 170 13.93 2.37 -4.20
C ASP A 170 13.65 2.01 -5.66
N LEU A 171 12.91 2.86 -6.36
CA LEU A 171 12.53 2.74 -7.77
C LEU A 171 13.22 3.87 -8.54
N VAL A 172 14.18 3.52 -9.39
CA VAL A 172 14.83 4.46 -10.30
C VAL A 172 14.09 4.45 -11.63
N ILE A 173 13.63 5.62 -12.06
CA ILE A 173 12.88 5.81 -13.30
C ILE A 173 13.82 6.36 -14.37
N SER A 174 13.81 5.73 -15.54
CA SER A 174 14.51 6.22 -16.73
C SER A 174 13.62 5.98 -17.94
N ASN A 175 13.54 6.96 -18.84
CA ASN A 175 12.70 6.88 -20.04
C ASN A 175 11.24 6.48 -19.74
N LYS A 176 10.66 7.04 -18.67
CA LYS A 176 9.31 6.73 -18.20
C LYS A 176 9.04 5.24 -17.90
N LYS A 177 10.08 4.49 -17.53
CA LYS A 177 9.98 3.10 -17.08
C LYS A 177 10.80 2.90 -15.81
N VAL A 178 10.41 1.94 -14.98
CA VAL A 178 11.23 1.49 -13.85
C VAL A 178 12.48 0.83 -14.42
N HIS A 179 13.62 1.47 -14.23
CA HIS A 179 14.94 1.05 -14.69
C HIS A 179 15.62 0.16 -13.66
N GLU A 180 15.60 0.60 -12.39
CA GLU A 180 16.08 -0.20 -11.26
C GLU A 180 15.01 -0.28 -10.18
N LEU A 181 14.93 -1.44 -9.52
CA LEU A 181 14.16 -1.66 -8.31
C LEU A 181 15.08 -2.32 -7.29
N SER A 182 15.30 -1.67 -6.14
CA SER A 182 16.08 -2.23 -5.05
C SER A 182 15.27 -2.22 -3.77
N CYS A 183 14.92 -3.39 -3.26
CA CYS A 183 14.18 -3.53 -2.01
C CYS A 183 15.05 -4.17 -0.93
N LYS A 184 14.98 -3.65 0.29
CA LYS A 184 15.66 -4.14 1.49
C LYS A 184 14.66 -4.62 2.53
N ASN A 185 15.10 -5.56 3.37
CA ASN A 185 14.31 -6.11 4.49
C ASN A 185 12.96 -6.71 4.04
N THR A 186 12.96 -7.46 2.95
CA THR A 186 11.72 -8.15 2.52
C THR A 186 11.57 -9.44 3.30
N LEU A 187 10.36 -9.68 3.81
CA LEU A 187 10.06 -10.81 4.68
C LEU A 187 8.80 -11.51 4.18
N ILE A 188 8.87 -12.83 4.08
CA ILE A 188 7.72 -13.67 3.76
C ILE A 188 7.79 -14.95 4.61
N THR A 189 6.62 -15.44 5.01
CA THR A 189 6.50 -16.73 5.70
C THR A 189 6.04 -17.80 4.71
N VAL A 190 6.63 -18.98 4.81
CA VAL A 190 6.28 -20.15 4.01
C VAL A 190 5.97 -21.35 4.91
N GLY A 191 5.08 -22.23 4.44
CA GLY A 191 4.65 -23.40 5.23
C GLY A 191 3.58 -23.06 6.27
N THR A 192 3.20 -24.07 7.05
CA THR A 192 2.20 -23.98 8.11
C THR A 192 2.59 -24.89 9.28
N GLY A 193 2.13 -24.57 10.48
CA GLY A 193 2.36 -25.40 11.67
C GLY A 193 3.85 -25.61 11.97
N THR A 194 4.29 -26.87 12.03
CA THR A 194 5.67 -27.26 12.34
C THR A 194 6.65 -27.08 11.18
N GLU A 195 6.16 -26.82 9.96
CA GLU A 195 6.97 -26.53 8.77
C GLU A 195 7.08 -25.04 8.48
N LEU A 196 6.67 -24.19 9.43
CA LEU A 196 6.74 -22.75 9.28
C LEU A 196 8.20 -22.29 9.18
N GLU A 197 8.51 -21.59 8.10
CA GLU A 197 9.82 -20.97 7.88
C GLU A 197 9.64 -19.51 7.47
N GLU A 198 10.58 -18.67 7.89
CA GLU A 198 10.69 -17.28 7.50
C GLU A 198 11.79 -17.13 6.45
N ILE A 199 11.47 -16.45 5.35
CA ILE A 199 12.44 -16.09 4.33
C ILE A 199 12.72 -14.60 4.49
N LYS A 200 13.94 -14.25 4.92
CA LYS A 200 14.38 -12.86 5.13
C LYS A 200 15.34 -12.49 4.00
N LEU A 201 14.86 -11.67 3.08
CA LEU A 201 15.70 -11.09 2.04
C LEU A 201 16.30 -9.79 2.56
N HIS A 202 17.61 -9.80 2.74
CA HIS A 202 18.36 -8.59 3.06
C HIS A 202 18.22 -7.58 1.93
N GLN A 203 18.34 -8.05 0.69
CA GLN A 203 18.13 -7.25 -0.50
C GLN A 203 17.64 -8.12 -1.66
N PHE A 204 16.75 -7.56 -2.48
CA PHE A 204 16.63 -7.95 -3.88
C PHE A 204 16.77 -6.72 -4.78
N LYS A 205 17.50 -6.88 -5.88
CA LYS A 205 17.71 -5.87 -6.90
C LYS A 205 17.22 -6.39 -8.25
N PHE A 206 16.53 -5.53 -9.00
CA PHE A 206 16.31 -5.64 -10.42
C PHE A 206 16.96 -4.45 -11.11
N ASP A 207 17.65 -4.70 -12.21
CA ASP A 207 18.37 -3.69 -12.98
C ASP A 207 18.34 -4.08 -14.45
N ARG A 208 17.83 -3.18 -15.31
CA ARG A 208 17.66 -3.46 -16.74
C ARG A 208 18.96 -3.60 -17.51
N ASP A 209 20.01 -2.90 -17.08
CA ASP A 209 21.27 -2.79 -17.84
C ASP A 209 22.38 -3.66 -17.20
N SER A 210 22.10 -4.27 -16.05
CA SER A 210 23.04 -5.19 -15.40
C SER A 210 23.13 -6.54 -16.11
N LYS A 211 24.35 -7.09 -16.18
CA LYS A 211 24.61 -8.47 -16.62
C LYS A 211 23.78 -9.48 -15.83
N ASN A 212 23.62 -9.25 -14.53
CA ASN A 212 22.69 -9.98 -13.67
C ASN A 212 21.47 -9.10 -13.47
N GLN A 213 20.42 -9.35 -14.25
CA GLN A 213 19.20 -8.56 -14.21
C GLN A 213 18.52 -8.64 -12.84
N ILE A 214 18.68 -9.75 -12.11
CA ILE A 214 18.19 -9.91 -10.74
C ILE A 214 19.31 -10.40 -9.82
N GLU A 215 19.38 -9.78 -8.65
CA GLU A 215 20.27 -10.19 -7.56
C GLU A 215 19.46 -10.30 -6.26
N ILE A 216 19.59 -11.41 -5.54
CA ILE A 216 18.84 -11.68 -4.31
C ILE A 216 19.80 -12.17 -3.23
N THR A 217 19.78 -11.50 -2.08
CA THR A 217 20.54 -11.89 -0.90
C THR A 217 19.64 -12.01 0.33
N GLY A 218 19.88 -13.00 1.18
CA GLY A 218 19.06 -13.26 2.35
C GLY A 218 19.35 -14.58 3.03
N GLY A 219 18.36 -15.09 3.76
CA GLY A 219 18.41 -16.42 4.37
C GLY A 219 17.02 -16.97 4.68
N ARG A 220 16.98 -18.27 4.94
CA ARG A 220 15.82 -19.01 5.46
C ARG A 220 16.02 -19.26 6.94
N PHE A 221 14.96 -19.05 7.72
CA PHE A 221 14.98 -19.11 9.17
C PHE A 221 13.86 -20.03 9.65
N LYS A 222 14.15 -20.83 10.65
CA LYS A 222 13.17 -21.65 11.36
C LYS A 222 13.47 -21.59 12.84
N ASP A 223 12.47 -21.25 13.66
CA ASP A 223 12.62 -21.06 15.10
C ASP A 223 13.74 -20.04 15.44
N PHE A 224 13.79 -18.93 14.71
CA PHE A 224 14.83 -17.88 14.80
C PHE A 224 16.25 -18.29 14.39
N LEU A 225 16.46 -19.56 14.02
CA LEU A 225 17.76 -20.06 13.56
C LEU A 225 17.85 -20.00 12.05
N GLU A 226 18.91 -19.39 11.54
CA GLU A 226 19.23 -19.41 10.11
C GLU A 226 19.56 -20.84 9.68
N ARG A 227 18.78 -21.37 8.75
CA ARG A 227 18.93 -22.73 8.20
C ARG A 227 19.75 -22.74 6.93
N SER A 228 19.62 -21.70 6.11
CA SER A 228 20.39 -21.57 4.87
C SER A 228 20.48 -20.12 4.41
N GLN A 229 21.55 -19.82 3.67
CA GLN A 229 21.76 -18.54 3.01
C GLN A 229 21.15 -18.55 1.60
N ILE A 230 20.67 -17.39 1.17
CA ILE A 230 20.18 -17.13 -0.18
C ILE A 230 21.15 -16.15 -0.82
N ASN A 231 21.78 -16.57 -1.91
CA ASN A 231 22.56 -15.73 -2.80
C ASN A 231 22.29 -16.18 -4.24
N ILE A 232 21.41 -15.47 -4.94
CA ILE A 232 20.93 -15.83 -6.27
C ILE A 232 21.22 -14.69 -7.22
N LEU A 233 21.83 -15.01 -8.36
CA LEU A 233 22.07 -14.10 -9.47
C LEU A 233 21.38 -14.68 -10.70
N VAL A 234 20.53 -13.90 -11.36
CA VAL A 234 19.81 -14.30 -12.58
C VAL A 234 20.30 -13.44 -13.75
N PRO A 235 20.98 -14.02 -14.75
CA PRO A 235 21.40 -13.29 -15.94
C PRO A 235 20.21 -12.99 -16.87
N GLU A 236 20.38 -12.00 -17.75
CA GLU A 236 19.37 -11.63 -18.76
C GLU A 236 19.03 -12.78 -19.73
N GLU A 237 20.03 -13.59 -20.11
CA GLU A 237 19.89 -14.75 -21.00
C GLU A 237 19.30 -15.96 -20.25
N GLY A 238 18.05 -15.83 -19.77
CA GLY A 238 17.50 -16.81 -18.86
C GLY A 238 16.05 -16.58 -18.44
N LYS A 239 15.19 -16.10 -19.35
CA LYS A 239 13.70 -16.08 -19.20
C LYS A 239 13.17 -15.49 -17.89
N ILE A 240 13.13 -14.16 -17.81
CA ILE A 240 11.98 -13.48 -17.19
C ILE A 240 11.37 -12.59 -18.27
N LYS A 241 10.54 -13.19 -19.13
CA LYS A 241 9.66 -12.41 -20.02
C LYS A 241 8.57 -11.81 -19.13
N PHE A 242 8.81 -10.60 -18.61
CA PHE A 242 7.72 -9.77 -18.11
C PHE A 242 6.76 -9.57 -19.27
N ARG A 243 5.61 -10.25 -19.25
CA ARG A 243 4.50 -9.84 -20.11
C ARG A 243 4.04 -8.50 -19.55
N GLU A 244 4.47 -7.41 -20.17
CA GLU A 244 3.68 -6.18 -20.18
C GLU A 244 2.35 -6.61 -20.80
N GLU A 245 1.39 -7.01 -19.97
CA GLU A 245 0.01 -7.15 -20.43
C GLU A 245 -0.44 -5.73 -20.79
N GLU A 246 -0.40 -5.42 -22.09
CA GLU A 246 -1.18 -4.34 -22.65
C GLU A 246 -2.61 -4.51 -22.15
N ILE A 247 -3.03 -3.60 -21.29
CA ILE A 247 -4.43 -3.45 -20.93
C ILE A 247 -5.13 -3.12 -22.24
N LEU A 248 -5.83 -4.10 -22.82
CA LEU A 248 -6.83 -3.85 -23.84
C LEU A 248 -7.81 -2.85 -23.23
N VAL A 249 -7.63 -1.57 -23.54
CA VAL A 249 -8.67 -0.56 -23.35
C VAL A 249 -9.79 -1.00 -24.28
N ARG A 250 -10.80 -1.62 -23.67
CA ARG A 250 -12.04 -1.93 -24.35
C ARG A 250 -12.63 -0.59 -24.76
N ASP A 251 -12.55 -0.28 -26.04
CA ASP A 251 -13.11 0.93 -26.61
C ASP A 251 -14.64 0.73 -26.65
N ASP A 252 -15.31 1.03 -25.53
CA ASP A 252 -16.77 0.97 -25.41
C ASP A 252 -17.46 2.12 -26.23
N TYR A 253 -16.76 2.70 -27.21
CA TYR A 253 -17.27 3.68 -28.17
C TYR A 253 -17.43 3.14 -29.60
N ALA A 254 -17.27 1.83 -29.83
CA ALA A 254 -17.75 1.24 -31.08
C ALA A 254 -19.29 1.21 -31.05
N GLU A 255 -19.90 2.06 -31.88
CA GLU A 255 -21.34 2.17 -32.09
C GLU A 255 -22.00 0.78 -32.29
N PRO A 256 -23.22 0.56 -31.75
CA PRO A 256 -23.90 -0.71 -31.93
C PRO A 256 -24.16 -0.97 -33.42
N PRO A 257 -23.98 -2.22 -33.90
CA PRO A 257 -24.26 -2.55 -35.28
C PRO A 257 -25.72 -2.23 -35.62
N PRO A 258 -26.00 -1.71 -36.83
CA PRO A 258 -27.33 -1.28 -37.20
C PRO A 258 -28.33 -2.42 -37.10
N THR A 259 -29.44 -2.16 -36.42
CA THR A 259 -30.58 -3.06 -36.31
C THR A 259 -31.09 -3.40 -37.72
N PRO A 260 -31.28 -4.69 -38.07
CA PRO A 260 -31.82 -5.04 -39.37
C PRO A 260 -33.23 -4.47 -39.51
N SER A 261 -33.40 -3.59 -40.50
CA SER A 261 -34.70 -3.08 -40.92
C SER A 261 -35.57 -4.25 -41.39
N LYS A 262 -36.73 -4.42 -40.75
CA LYS A 262 -37.80 -5.22 -41.30
C LYS A 262 -38.27 -4.53 -42.59
N GLU A 263 -38.05 -5.17 -43.73
CA GLU A 263 -38.87 -4.92 -44.91
C GLU A 263 -39.61 -6.20 -45.33
N LYS A 264 -40.86 -5.91 -45.70
CA LYS A 264 -42.04 -6.72 -46.02
C LYS A 264 -41.84 -8.09 -46.66
#